data_AF-A0A815SRB2-F1
#
_entry.id   AF-A0A815SRB2-F1
#
_cell.length_a   1.000
_cell.length_b   1.000
_cell.length_c   1.000
_cell.angle_alpha   90.00
_cell.angle_beta   90.00
_cell.angle_gamma   90.00
#
_symmetry.space_group_name_H-M   'P 1'
#
loop_
_entity.id
_entity.type
_entity.pdbx_description
1 polymer ?
#
loop_
_entity_poly.entity_id
_entity_poly.type
_entity_poly.pdbx_seq_one_letter_code
_entity_poly.pdbx_strand_id
1 'polypeptide(L)'
;EGRGGKRTSSFYDIFPDIESLAKAYSVRRCTAKAADFDAFELSKFIDDQFYILTRIKKNVNDPLIRSVESCRLGLRRWGARFESNSQRPYFEGHERPDVVQHRQAFLQHFLTRKNSYYLISEGAQPKWQMTTTGTSTILLFHDESIFRSGEVSAKRWVFDGQGPFYSKERGRSNMLSEFLVMHKSGPFFQLSPAEYDKALQKYPELDDEQDIDYVERSANT
;
A
#
# COMPACT_ATOMS: atom_id res chain seq x y z
N GLU A 1 30.45 10.21 -47.89
CA GLU A 1 29.30 11.14 -47.85
C GLU A 1 28.82 11.30 -46.41
N GLY A 2 29.17 12.42 -45.78
CA GLY A 2 28.84 12.69 -44.38
C GLY A 2 27.40 13.20 -44.24
N ARG A 3 26.55 12.44 -43.54
CA ARG A 3 25.26 12.94 -43.07
C ARG A 3 25.51 13.88 -41.89
N GLY A 4 25.77 15.14 -42.19
CA GLY A 4 25.82 16.23 -41.22
C GLY A 4 24.44 16.50 -40.64
N GLY A 5 24.03 15.70 -39.65
CA GLY A 5 22.93 16.06 -38.77
C GLY A 5 23.35 17.28 -37.96
N LYS A 6 22.67 18.42 -38.14
CA LYS A 6 22.84 19.58 -37.27
C LYS A 6 22.63 19.12 -35.83
N ARG A 7 23.70 19.08 -35.02
CA ARG A 7 23.58 18.95 -33.57
C ARG A 7 22.86 20.21 -33.09
N THR A 8 21.54 20.14 -32.94
CA THR A 8 20.81 21.16 -32.21
C THR A 8 21.31 21.07 -30.77
N SER A 9 21.96 22.12 -30.29
CA SER A 9 22.37 22.24 -28.89
C SER A 9 21.17 21.93 -27.99
N SER A 10 21.33 20.95 -27.11
CA SER A 10 20.34 20.63 -26.09
C SER A 10 20.09 21.87 -25.21
N PHE A 11 18.91 21.98 -24.63
CA PHE A 11 18.60 23.04 -23.66
C PHE A 11 19.69 23.15 -22.58
N TYR A 12 20.19 22.00 -22.10
CA TYR A 12 21.23 21.98 -21.07
C TYR A 12 22.64 22.29 -21.59
N ASP A 13 22.88 22.23 -22.90
CA ASP A 13 24.15 22.71 -23.46
C ASP A 13 24.23 24.25 -23.36
N ILE A 14 23.07 24.92 -23.35
CA ILE A 14 22.95 26.38 -23.18
C ILE A 14 22.83 26.74 -21.69
N PHE A 15 22.15 25.91 -20.89
CA PHE A 15 21.88 26.14 -19.47
C PHE A 15 22.39 25.00 -18.57
N PRO A 16 23.71 24.79 -18.46
CA PRO A 16 24.29 23.69 -17.66
C PRO A 16 24.03 23.84 -16.15
N ASP A 17 23.94 25.06 -15.65
CA ASP A 17 23.63 25.34 -14.24
C ASP A 17 22.22 24.87 -13.87
N ILE A 18 21.26 25.08 -14.79
CA ILE A 18 19.89 24.59 -14.62
C ILE A 18 19.86 23.06 -14.63
N GLU A 19 20.69 22.39 -15.45
CA GLU A 19 20.80 20.91 -15.41
C GLU A 19 21.24 20.43 -14.03
N SER A 20 22.28 21.05 -13.48
CA SER A 20 22.85 20.68 -12.18
C SER A 20 21.83 20.86 -11.05
N LEU A 21 21.13 21.99 -11.03
CA LEU A 21 20.07 22.28 -10.05
C LEU A 21 18.88 21.32 -10.20
N ALA A 22 18.44 21.05 -11.44
CA ALA A 22 17.32 20.18 -11.71
C ALA A 22 17.61 18.72 -11.29
N LYS A 23 18.84 18.25 -11.52
CA LYS A 23 19.28 16.93 -11.05
C LYS A 23 19.29 16.85 -9.53
N ALA A 24 19.89 17.83 -8.85
CA ALA A 24 19.91 17.87 -7.39
C ALA A 24 18.50 17.94 -6.77
N TYR A 25 17.62 18.76 -7.36
CA TYR A 25 16.21 18.85 -6.97
C TYR A 25 15.50 17.50 -7.11
N SER A 26 15.68 16.83 -8.26
CA SER A 26 15.06 15.54 -8.55
C SER A 26 15.50 14.46 -7.56
N VAL A 27 16.80 14.37 -7.28
CA VAL A 27 17.35 13.42 -6.30
C VAL A 27 16.69 13.66 -4.94
N ARG A 28 16.75 14.90 -4.43
CA ARG A 28 16.18 15.27 -3.13
C ARG A 28 14.69 14.91 -3.04
N ARG A 29 13.90 15.22 -4.07
CA ARG A 29 12.45 14.95 -4.10
C ARG A 29 12.15 13.45 -4.19
N CYS A 30 12.92 12.68 -4.96
CA CYS A 30 12.78 11.22 -5.01
C CYS A 30 13.17 10.53 -3.69
N THR A 31 14.11 11.12 -2.93
CA THR A 31 14.52 10.61 -1.61
C THR A 31 13.59 11.00 -0.47
N ALA A 32 12.65 11.93 -0.70
CA ALA A 32 11.77 12.42 0.35
C ALA A 32 10.73 11.36 0.76
N LYS A 33 10.44 11.26 2.06
CA LYS A 33 9.42 10.34 2.62
C LYS A 33 8.05 10.48 1.95
N ALA A 34 7.70 11.70 1.52
CA ALA A 34 6.44 12.03 0.87
C ALA A 34 6.21 11.28 -0.45
N ALA A 35 7.29 10.92 -1.17
CA ALA A 35 7.30 10.16 -2.42
C ALA A 35 6.27 10.61 -3.48
N ASP A 36 5.94 11.90 -3.52
CA ASP A 36 4.92 12.51 -4.41
C ASP A 36 5.50 13.20 -5.65
N PHE A 37 6.81 13.10 -5.85
CA PHE A 37 7.50 13.74 -6.96
C PHE A 37 7.08 13.16 -8.31
N ASP A 38 6.77 14.05 -9.25
CA ASP A 38 6.53 13.72 -10.65
C ASP A 38 7.32 14.62 -11.63
N ALA A 39 7.23 14.30 -12.91
CA ALA A 39 7.94 15.05 -13.95
C ALA A 39 7.33 16.44 -14.20
N PHE A 40 6.11 16.71 -13.73
CA PHE A 40 5.48 18.02 -13.83
C PHE A 40 6.04 18.99 -12.78
N GLU A 41 6.28 18.52 -11.54
CA GLU A 41 7.03 19.28 -10.54
C GLU A 41 8.41 19.68 -11.05
N LEU A 42 9.12 18.74 -11.71
CA LEU A 42 10.43 19.05 -12.32
C LEU A 42 10.34 20.10 -13.42
N SER A 43 9.31 20.01 -14.26
CA SER A 43 9.06 20.97 -15.34
C SER A 43 8.83 22.39 -14.78
N LYS A 44 8.01 22.52 -13.72
CA LYS A 44 7.82 23.80 -13.00
C LYS A 44 9.12 24.32 -12.39
N PHE A 45 9.89 23.45 -11.74
CA PHE A 45 11.17 23.85 -11.15
C PHE A 45 12.13 24.42 -12.20
N ILE A 46 12.28 23.74 -13.34
CA ILE A 46 13.15 24.20 -14.43
C ILE A 46 12.68 25.55 -14.99
N ASP A 47 11.36 25.70 -15.14
CA ASP A 47 10.74 26.94 -15.60
C ASP A 47 11.07 28.12 -14.66
N ASP A 48 10.89 27.94 -13.36
CA ASP A 48 11.23 28.96 -12.35
C ASP A 48 12.73 29.32 -12.41
N GLN A 49 13.62 28.32 -12.50
CA GLN A 49 15.06 28.56 -12.59
C GLN A 49 15.45 29.31 -13.86
N PHE A 50 14.79 29.03 -14.99
CA PHE A 50 15.04 29.71 -16.26
C PHE A 50 14.73 31.20 -16.17
N TYR A 51 13.57 31.57 -15.62
CA TYR A 51 13.18 32.98 -15.52
C TYR A 51 14.01 33.73 -14.46
N ILE A 52 14.43 33.06 -13.38
CA ILE A 52 15.38 33.62 -12.41
C ILE A 52 16.72 33.93 -13.09
N LEU A 53 17.26 32.98 -13.87
CA LEU A 53 18.58 33.12 -14.50
C LEU A 53 18.58 34.17 -15.62
N THR A 54 17.56 34.15 -16.48
CA THR A 54 17.48 35.02 -17.67
C THR A 54 16.94 36.40 -17.37
N ARG A 55 16.28 36.60 -16.21
CA ARG A 55 15.57 37.83 -15.82
C ARG A 55 14.47 38.25 -16.80
N ILE A 56 14.04 37.34 -17.66
CA ILE A 56 12.89 37.54 -18.55
C ILE A 56 11.62 37.53 -17.68
N LYS A 57 10.67 38.40 -17.98
CA LYS A 57 9.35 38.36 -17.31
C LYS A 57 8.51 37.26 -17.95
N LYS A 58 8.07 36.31 -17.14
CA LYS A 58 7.13 35.26 -17.53
C LYS A 58 5.72 35.83 -17.70
N ASN A 59 5.05 35.55 -18.81
CA ASN A 59 3.62 35.80 -18.93
C ASN A 59 2.81 34.62 -18.37
N VAL A 60 1.61 34.91 -17.86
CA VAL A 60 0.72 33.89 -17.27
C VAL A 60 0.35 32.78 -18.25
N ASN A 61 0.31 33.09 -19.55
CA ASN A 61 -0.08 32.16 -20.61
C ASN A 61 1.12 31.46 -21.27
N ASP A 62 2.36 31.76 -20.85
CA ASP A 62 3.53 31.12 -21.44
C ASP A 62 3.57 29.63 -21.04
N PRO A 63 3.80 28.71 -22.00
CA PRO A 63 3.97 27.30 -21.68
C PRO A 63 5.26 27.09 -20.87
N LEU A 64 5.34 25.97 -20.17
CA LEU A 64 6.55 25.61 -19.44
C LEU A 64 7.75 25.48 -20.38
N ILE A 65 8.88 26.06 -19.98
CA ILE A 65 10.13 26.06 -20.77
C ILE A 65 10.54 24.64 -21.21
N ARG A 66 10.24 23.64 -20.39
CA ARG A 66 10.41 22.22 -20.74
C ARG A 66 9.14 21.43 -20.52
N SER A 67 8.72 20.65 -21.52
CA SER A 67 7.56 19.76 -21.37
C SER A 67 7.79 18.66 -20.34
N VAL A 68 6.70 18.03 -19.88
CA VAL A 68 6.74 16.91 -18.93
C VAL A 68 7.49 15.72 -19.54
N GLU A 69 7.25 15.41 -20.82
CA GLU A 69 7.93 14.33 -21.56
C GLU A 69 9.43 14.57 -21.63
N SER A 70 9.81 15.81 -21.90
CA SER A 70 11.18 16.30 -21.89
C SER A 70 11.86 16.07 -20.53
N CYS A 71 11.15 16.35 -19.44
CA CYS A 71 11.62 16.13 -18.08
C CYS A 71 11.75 14.64 -17.73
N ARG A 72 10.81 13.79 -18.17
CA ARG A 72 10.91 12.32 -18.02
C ARG A 72 12.17 11.76 -18.70
N LEU A 73 12.50 12.26 -19.89
CA LEU A 73 13.75 11.87 -20.58
C LEU A 73 14.99 12.33 -19.80
N GLY A 74 14.97 13.54 -19.24
CA GLY A 74 16.02 14.05 -18.36
C GLY A 74 16.24 13.16 -17.13
N LEU A 75 15.15 12.80 -16.43
CA LEU A 75 15.19 11.90 -15.27
C LEU A 75 15.85 10.56 -15.61
N ARG A 76 15.47 9.93 -16.73
CA ARG A 76 16.10 8.68 -17.19
C ARG A 76 17.58 8.87 -17.51
N ARG A 77 17.94 9.97 -18.20
CA ARG A 77 19.34 10.31 -18.51
C ARG A 77 20.18 10.48 -17.24
N TRP A 78 19.59 11.00 -16.17
CA TRP A 78 20.26 11.17 -14.88
C TRP A 78 20.30 9.90 -14.02
N GLY A 79 19.74 8.78 -14.51
CA GLY A 79 19.77 7.48 -13.82
C GLY A 79 18.51 7.17 -13.00
N ALA A 80 17.45 7.97 -13.09
CA ALA A 80 16.21 7.66 -12.41
C ALA A 80 15.39 6.60 -13.17
N ARG A 81 14.74 5.70 -12.43
CA ARG A 81 13.80 4.71 -12.95
C ARG A 81 12.40 4.98 -12.45
N PHE A 82 11.39 4.65 -13.25
CA PHE A 82 9.99 4.78 -12.87
C PHE A 82 9.46 3.40 -12.50
N GLU A 83 9.43 3.11 -11.20
CA GLU A 83 9.20 1.75 -10.67
C GLU A 83 7.93 1.67 -9.83
N SER A 84 7.37 0.46 -9.73
CA SER A 84 6.30 0.15 -8.79
C SER A 84 6.83 0.20 -7.36
N ASN A 85 5.97 0.65 -6.45
CA ASN A 85 6.30 0.71 -5.05
C ASN A 85 6.22 -0.69 -4.40
N SER A 86 7.24 -1.52 -4.62
CA SER A 86 7.30 -2.92 -4.19
C SER A 86 8.02 -3.13 -2.86
N GLN A 87 8.81 -2.16 -2.40
CA GLN A 87 9.55 -2.24 -1.14
C GLN A 87 8.60 -2.12 0.06
N ARG A 88 8.09 -3.27 0.50
CA ARG A 88 7.26 -3.38 1.71
C ARG A 88 8.17 -3.74 2.89
N PRO A 89 8.16 -2.96 3.99
CA PRO A 89 8.98 -3.23 5.18
C PRO A 89 8.78 -4.61 5.83
N TYR A 90 7.71 -5.32 5.46
CA TYR A 90 7.24 -6.50 6.16
C TYR A 90 8.02 -7.78 5.84
N PHE A 91 8.67 -7.88 4.68
CA PHE A 91 9.23 -9.17 4.23
C PHE A 91 10.52 -9.59 4.96
N GLU A 92 11.30 -8.65 5.50
CA GLU A 92 12.63 -8.95 6.04
C GLU A 92 12.59 -9.73 7.38
N GLY A 93 11.48 -9.70 8.11
CA GLY A 93 11.35 -10.39 9.40
C GLY A 93 10.83 -11.83 9.34
N HIS A 94 10.18 -12.24 8.24
CA HIS A 94 9.46 -13.52 8.18
C HIS A 94 10.37 -14.75 8.12
N GLU A 95 11.59 -14.58 7.60
CA GLU A 95 12.53 -15.68 7.37
C GLU A 95 13.63 -15.76 8.43
N ARG A 96 13.48 -15.02 9.53
CA ARG A 96 14.35 -15.19 10.69
C ARG A 96 14.24 -16.63 11.23
N PRO A 97 15.36 -17.27 11.62
CA PRO A 97 15.34 -18.66 12.07
C PRO A 97 14.35 -18.97 13.19
N ASP A 98 14.21 -18.06 14.17
CA ASP A 98 13.26 -18.19 15.28
C ASP A 98 11.80 -18.11 14.82
N VAL A 99 11.48 -17.20 13.89
CA VAL A 99 10.15 -17.06 13.30
C VAL A 99 9.77 -18.31 12.51
N VAL A 100 10.70 -18.86 11.74
CA VAL A 100 10.50 -20.10 10.97
C VAL A 100 10.26 -21.29 11.92
N GLN A 101 11.03 -21.40 13.00
CA GLN A 101 10.84 -22.45 14.00
C GLN A 101 9.46 -22.36 14.66
N HIS A 102 9.02 -21.16 15.05
CA HIS A 102 7.68 -20.95 15.61
C HIS A 102 6.57 -21.31 14.61
N ARG A 103 6.71 -20.93 13.33
CA ARG A 103 5.77 -21.30 12.26
C ARG A 103 5.63 -22.81 12.14
N GLN A 104 6.74 -23.55 12.17
CA GLN A 104 6.73 -25.02 12.11
C GLN A 104 6.02 -25.63 13.31
N ALA A 105 6.30 -25.16 14.53
CA ALA A 105 5.64 -25.64 15.75
C ALA A 105 4.12 -25.38 15.71
N PHE A 106 3.72 -24.20 15.25
CA PHE A 106 2.32 -23.83 15.06
C PHE A 106 1.62 -24.77 14.06
N LEU A 107 2.20 -25.02 12.88
CA LEU A 107 1.63 -25.94 11.90
C LEU A 107 1.47 -27.35 12.45
N GLN A 108 2.47 -27.87 13.18
CA GLN A 108 2.39 -29.18 13.82
C GLN A 108 1.25 -29.26 14.85
N HIS A 109 1.01 -28.18 15.60
CA HIS A 109 -0.12 -28.12 16.53
C HIS A 109 -1.48 -28.33 15.83
N PHE A 110 -1.68 -27.72 14.67
CA PHE A 110 -2.92 -27.86 13.90
C PHE A 110 -3.05 -29.24 13.25
N LEU A 111 -1.98 -29.71 12.60
CA LEU A 111 -2.02 -30.98 11.86
C LEU A 111 -2.28 -32.17 12.78
N THR A 112 -1.71 -32.17 13.99
CA THR A 112 -1.95 -33.21 15.00
C THR A 112 -3.39 -33.24 15.51
N ARG A 113 -4.14 -32.13 15.37
CA ARG A 113 -5.52 -31.96 15.84
C ARG A 113 -6.54 -31.84 14.71
N LYS A 114 -6.15 -32.14 13.46
CA LYS A 114 -7.01 -31.94 12.28
C LYS A 114 -8.41 -32.54 12.40
N ASN A 115 -8.54 -33.67 13.11
CA ASN A 115 -9.81 -34.39 13.31
C ASN A 115 -10.73 -33.74 14.36
N SER A 116 -10.23 -32.77 15.12
CA SER A 116 -10.95 -32.00 16.12
C SER A 116 -11.51 -30.69 15.58
N TYR A 117 -11.19 -30.31 14.34
CA TYR A 117 -11.68 -29.09 13.71
C TYR A 117 -12.73 -29.39 12.63
N TYR A 118 -13.64 -28.44 12.43
CA TYR A 118 -14.47 -28.42 11.24
C TYR A 118 -13.63 -27.92 10.07
N LEU A 119 -13.57 -28.69 8.98
CA LEU A 119 -12.81 -28.36 7.78
C LEU A 119 -13.71 -28.38 6.56
N ILE A 120 -13.28 -27.71 5.50
CA ILE A 120 -13.92 -27.77 4.19
C ILE A 120 -13.04 -28.61 3.27
N SER A 121 -13.62 -29.58 2.57
CA SER A 121 -12.88 -30.39 1.61
C SER A 121 -12.38 -29.55 0.44
N GLU A 122 -11.17 -29.84 -0.04
CA GLU A 122 -10.65 -29.25 -1.27
C GLU A 122 -11.39 -29.81 -2.50
N GLY A 123 -11.62 -28.98 -3.52
CA GLY A 123 -12.20 -29.39 -4.80
C GLY A 123 -13.26 -28.42 -5.34
N ALA A 124 -13.78 -28.71 -6.53
CA ALA A 124 -14.77 -27.88 -7.23
C ALA A 124 -16.12 -27.75 -6.49
N GLN A 125 -16.43 -28.68 -5.58
CA GLN A 125 -17.64 -28.69 -4.76
C GLN A 125 -17.27 -28.96 -3.30
N PRO A 126 -16.89 -27.92 -2.54
CA PRO A 126 -16.45 -28.07 -1.15
C PRO A 126 -17.55 -28.63 -0.24
N LYS A 127 -17.19 -29.53 0.67
CA LYS A 127 -18.10 -30.13 1.67
C LYS A 127 -17.52 -30.03 3.07
N TRP A 128 -18.39 -29.83 4.05
CA TRP A 128 -18.00 -29.85 5.46
C TRP A 128 -17.54 -31.24 5.90
N GLN A 129 -16.36 -31.26 6.50
CA GLN A 129 -15.80 -32.39 7.22
C GLN A 129 -16.07 -32.18 8.70
N MET A 130 -16.91 -33.05 9.27
CA MET A 130 -17.27 -33.00 10.68
C MET A 130 -16.14 -33.57 11.54
N THR A 131 -16.05 -33.07 12.76
CA THR A 131 -15.13 -33.62 13.76
C THR A 131 -15.50 -35.08 14.03
N THR A 132 -14.47 -35.92 14.10
CA THR A 132 -14.64 -37.35 14.45
C THR A 132 -14.30 -37.63 15.91
N THR A 133 -13.75 -36.63 16.60
CA THR A 133 -13.43 -36.65 18.02
C THR A 133 -14.61 -36.14 18.85
N GLY A 134 -14.85 -36.72 20.03
CA GLY A 134 -15.90 -36.26 20.97
C GLY A 134 -15.70 -34.83 21.52
N THR A 135 -14.55 -34.21 21.28
CA THR A 135 -14.24 -32.82 21.62
C THR A 135 -14.08 -31.98 20.36
N SER A 136 -15.17 -31.37 19.90
CA SER A 136 -15.15 -30.47 18.75
C SER A 136 -14.54 -29.12 19.12
N THR A 137 -13.60 -28.64 18.29
CA THR A 137 -13.00 -27.31 18.41
C THR A 137 -13.42 -26.45 17.22
N ILE A 138 -13.93 -25.25 17.50
CA ILE A 138 -14.29 -24.27 16.49
C ILE A 138 -13.08 -23.37 16.23
N LEU A 139 -12.69 -23.21 14.96
CA LEU A 139 -11.65 -22.25 14.59
C LEU A 139 -12.29 -20.90 14.28
N LEU A 140 -11.82 -19.87 14.97
CA LEU A 140 -12.08 -18.47 14.67
C LEU A 140 -10.79 -17.86 14.13
N PHE A 141 -10.84 -17.35 12.91
CA PHE A 141 -9.79 -16.55 12.32
C PHE A 141 -10.20 -15.09 12.38
N HIS A 142 -9.23 -14.22 12.61
CA HIS A 142 -9.41 -12.78 12.61
C HIS A 142 -8.25 -12.17 11.84
N ASP A 143 -8.54 -11.17 11.02
CA ASP A 143 -7.51 -10.37 10.38
C ASP A 143 -7.99 -8.92 10.24
N GLU A 144 -7.00 -8.03 10.14
CA GLU A 144 -7.19 -6.60 9.98
C GLU A 144 -6.65 -6.16 8.62
N SER A 145 -7.50 -5.52 7.84
CA SER A 145 -7.13 -4.97 6.54
C SER A 145 -7.35 -3.47 6.50
N ILE A 146 -6.30 -2.73 6.08
CA ILE A 146 -6.36 -1.28 5.91
C ILE A 146 -6.60 -0.96 4.43
N PHE A 147 -7.78 -0.42 4.13
CA PHE A 147 -8.14 0.09 2.82
C PHE A 147 -7.83 1.59 2.74
N ARG A 148 -6.98 1.99 1.79
CA ARG A 148 -6.61 3.40 1.58
C ARG A 148 -7.39 4.00 0.42
N SER A 149 -7.68 5.29 0.49
CA SER A 149 -8.42 6.08 -0.53
C SER A 149 -7.73 6.21 -1.90
N GLY A 150 -6.55 5.61 -2.11
CA GLY A 150 -5.83 5.66 -3.38
C GLY A 150 -5.09 6.98 -3.66
N GLU A 151 -4.98 7.87 -2.67
CA GLU A 151 -4.28 9.16 -2.77
C GLU A 151 -2.77 9.05 -3.01
N VAL A 152 -2.22 7.82 -3.04
CA VAL A 152 -0.79 7.57 -3.20
C VAL A 152 -0.54 6.83 -4.52
N SER A 153 0.29 7.42 -5.38
CA SER A 153 0.66 6.82 -6.67
C SER A 153 1.35 5.47 -6.47
N ALA A 154 0.88 4.44 -7.19
CA ALA A 154 1.46 3.11 -7.18
C ALA A 154 2.87 3.04 -7.81
N LYS A 155 3.28 4.09 -8.52
CA LYS A 155 4.59 4.22 -9.18
C LYS A 155 5.26 5.54 -8.84
N ARG A 156 6.59 5.53 -8.72
CA ARG A 156 7.39 6.72 -8.42
C ARG A 156 8.72 6.71 -9.15
N TRP A 157 9.34 7.88 -9.28
CA TRP A 157 10.73 7.99 -9.72
C TRP A 157 11.68 7.64 -8.56
N VAL A 158 12.66 6.78 -8.83
CA VAL A 158 13.68 6.35 -7.87
C VAL A 158 15.07 6.47 -8.49
N PHE A 159 16.05 6.86 -7.68
CA PHE A 159 17.46 6.78 -8.01
C PHE A 159 18.07 5.57 -7.28
N ASP A 160 19.06 4.92 -7.91
CA ASP A 160 19.72 3.74 -7.37
C ASP A 160 20.28 3.98 -5.96
N GLY A 161 19.94 3.09 -5.03
CA GLY A 161 20.41 3.13 -3.64
C GLY A 161 19.78 4.22 -2.76
N GLN A 162 18.81 4.99 -3.25
CA GLN A 162 18.29 6.18 -2.56
C GLN A 162 16.75 6.20 -2.39
N GLY A 163 16.08 5.06 -2.54
CA GLY A 163 14.63 4.96 -2.34
C GLY A 163 14.26 4.93 -0.85
N PRO A 164 13.46 5.89 -0.33
CA PRO A 164 12.98 5.81 1.04
C PRO A 164 11.93 4.71 1.14
N PHE A 165 11.87 4.04 2.30
CA PHE A 165 10.76 3.16 2.64
C PHE A 165 9.44 3.93 2.54
N TYR A 166 8.42 3.26 2.03
CA TYR A 166 7.08 3.82 1.93
C TYR A 166 6.55 4.17 3.33
N SER A 167 6.20 5.45 3.56
CA SER A 167 5.51 5.84 4.79
C SER A 167 4.04 5.45 4.69
N LYS A 168 3.54 4.74 5.70
CA LYS A 168 2.13 4.29 5.77
C LYS A 168 1.16 5.40 6.17
N GLU A 169 1.69 6.57 6.51
CA GLU A 169 1.03 7.65 7.25
C GLU A 169 0.22 8.61 6.37
N ARG A 170 0.32 8.50 5.03
CA ARG A 170 -0.33 9.45 4.12
C ARG A 170 -1.60 8.87 3.49
N GLY A 171 -2.67 9.66 3.57
CA GLY A 171 -3.98 9.37 2.97
C GLY A 171 -5.01 8.89 3.99
N ARG A 172 -6.30 9.04 3.65
CA ARG A 172 -7.39 8.47 4.45
C ARG A 172 -7.37 6.94 4.35
N SER A 173 -7.65 6.27 5.46
CA SER A 173 -7.75 4.82 5.50
C SER A 173 -8.88 4.34 6.39
N ASN A 174 -9.57 3.31 5.94
CA ASN A 174 -10.53 2.55 6.74
C ASN A 174 -9.85 1.24 7.15
N MET A 175 -9.83 0.96 8.45
CA MET A 175 -9.42 -0.33 8.98
C MET A 175 -10.67 -1.20 9.08
N LEU A 176 -10.68 -2.32 8.36
CA LEU A 176 -11.69 -3.35 8.48
C LEU A 176 -11.11 -4.48 9.33
N SER A 177 -11.87 -4.91 10.33
CA SER A 177 -11.57 -6.05 11.18
C SER A 177 -12.71 -7.03 11.03
N GLU A 178 -12.42 -8.26 10.60
CA GLU A 178 -13.44 -9.28 10.35
C GLU A 178 -13.04 -10.62 10.97
N PHE A 179 -14.05 -11.39 11.40
CA PHE A 179 -13.89 -12.72 11.96
C PHE A 179 -14.47 -13.76 11.00
N LEU A 180 -13.71 -14.82 10.73
CA LEU A 180 -14.16 -15.99 9.99
C LEU A 180 -14.28 -17.18 10.93
N VAL A 181 -15.46 -17.81 10.94
CA VAL A 181 -15.74 -18.99 11.74
C VAL A 181 -15.76 -20.23 10.86
N MET A 182 -14.96 -21.24 11.21
CA MET A 182 -15.05 -22.58 10.61
C MET A 182 -16.13 -23.41 11.29
N HIS A 183 -17.38 -23.21 10.87
CA HIS A 183 -18.51 -24.01 11.31
C HIS A 183 -19.62 -24.07 10.25
N LYS A 184 -20.34 -25.18 10.18
CA LYS A 184 -21.40 -25.39 9.17
C LYS A 184 -22.59 -24.43 9.30
N SER A 185 -22.78 -23.82 10.46
CA SER A 185 -23.88 -22.88 10.74
C SER A 185 -23.64 -21.48 10.14
N GLY A 186 -22.49 -21.24 9.49
CA GLY A 186 -22.17 -19.96 8.87
C GLY A 186 -21.30 -19.05 9.74
N PRO A 187 -20.97 -17.85 9.25
CA PRO A 187 -20.02 -16.94 9.89
C PRO A 187 -20.57 -16.29 11.17
N PHE A 188 -21.89 -16.34 11.39
CA PHE A 188 -22.55 -15.75 12.55
C PHE A 188 -23.18 -16.85 13.39
N PHE A 189 -22.74 -16.99 14.63
CA PHE A 189 -23.51 -17.73 15.62
C PHE A 189 -24.64 -16.84 16.09
N GLN A 190 -25.87 -17.29 15.91
CA GLN A 190 -27.03 -16.69 16.54
C GLN A 190 -27.43 -17.55 17.71
N LEU A 191 -27.56 -16.94 18.88
CA LEU A 191 -28.21 -17.58 20.01
C LEU A 191 -29.71 -17.58 19.74
N SER A 192 -30.39 -18.70 20.00
CA SER A 192 -31.84 -18.66 20.15
C SER A 192 -32.21 -17.75 21.32
N PRO A 193 -33.44 -17.20 21.38
CA PRO A 193 -33.87 -16.36 22.50
C PRO A 193 -33.60 -17.02 23.87
N ALA A 194 -33.87 -18.32 24.00
CA ALA A 194 -33.62 -19.06 25.23
C ALA A 194 -32.13 -19.26 25.57
N GLU A 195 -31.26 -19.31 24.56
CA GLU A 195 -29.81 -19.35 24.78
C GLU A 195 -29.26 -17.96 25.12
N TYR A 196 -29.83 -16.91 24.53
CA TYR A 196 -29.51 -15.52 24.84
C TYR A 196 -29.90 -15.16 26.27
N ASP A 197 -31.10 -15.54 26.72
CA ASP A 197 -31.55 -15.33 28.10
C ASP A 197 -30.60 -16.01 29.11
N LYS A 198 -30.11 -17.21 28.78
CA LYS A 198 -29.11 -17.92 29.60
C LYS A 198 -27.73 -17.25 29.55
N ALA A 199 -27.37 -16.68 28.41
CA ALA A 199 -26.13 -15.92 28.27
C ALA A 199 -26.19 -14.65 29.13
N LEU A 200 -27.29 -13.90 29.11
CA LEU A 200 -27.54 -12.72 29.96
C LEU A 200 -27.48 -13.06 31.46
N GLN A 201 -28.02 -14.21 31.87
CA GLN A 201 -27.89 -14.66 33.27
C GLN A 201 -26.44 -14.87 33.70
N LYS A 202 -25.57 -15.29 32.77
CA LYS A 202 -24.16 -15.59 33.03
C LYS A 202 -23.25 -14.38 32.83
N TYR A 203 -23.60 -13.53 31.87
CA TYR A 203 -22.87 -12.36 31.40
C TYR A 203 -23.86 -11.18 31.29
N PRO A 204 -24.25 -10.57 32.42
CA PRO A 204 -25.23 -9.48 32.45
C PRO A 204 -24.82 -8.25 31.64
N GLU A 205 -23.51 -8.06 31.42
CA GLU A 205 -22.93 -6.97 30.61
C GLU A 205 -23.34 -7.01 29.13
N LEU A 206 -23.89 -8.13 28.64
CA LEU A 206 -24.41 -8.23 27.27
C LEU A 206 -25.70 -7.40 27.06
N ASP A 207 -26.37 -6.96 28.13
CA ASP A 207 -27.56 -6.11 28.08
C ASP A 207 -27.22 -4.62 27.87
N ASP A 208 -25.95 -4.24 28.01
CA ASP A 208 -25.50 -2.88 27.75
C ASP A 208 -25.28 -2.67 26.24
N GLU A 209 -26.35 -2.33 25.51
CA GLU A 209 -26.32 -1.86 24.10
C GLU A 209 -25.63 -0.48 23.94
N GLN A 210 -24.65 -0.12 24.77
CA GLN A 210 -24.09 1.23 24.78
C GLN A 210 -23.04 1.49 23.68
N ASP A 211 -22.53 0.46 22.99
CA ASP A 211 -21.36 0.59 22.12
C ASP A 211 -21.60 0.36 20.61
N ILE A 212 -22.85 0.26 20.14
CA ILE A 212 -23.16 0.13 18.70
C ILE A 212 -23.86 1.39 18.18
N ASP A 213 -23.07 2.42 17.90
CA ASP A 213 -23.51 3.57 17.12
C ASP A 213 -23.58 3.20 15.63
N TYR A 214 -24.71 2.64 15.19
CA TYR A 214 -24.97 2.43 13.77
C TYR A 214 -25.20 3.78 13.08
N VAL A 215 -24.20 4.25 12.34
CA VAL A 215 -24.33 5.42 11.46
C VAL A 215 -24.60 4.95 10.03
N GLU A 216 -25.84 5.10 9.57
CA GLU A 216 -26.21 4.83 8.19
C GLU A 216 -25.37 5.72 7.25
N ARG A 217 -24.65 5.11 6.28
CA ARG A 217 -23.87 5.80 5.23
C ARG A 217 -22.59 6.53 5.68
N SER A 218 -21.85 5.99 6.65
CA SER A 218 -20.57 6.57 7.11
C SER A 218 -19.44 6.64 6.05
N ALA A 219 -19.59 5.96 4.91
CA ALA A 219 -18.57 5.91 3.84
C ALA A 219 -18.94 6.70 2.57
N ASN A 220 -19.94 7.59 2.61
CA ASN A 220 -20.26 8.48 1.49
C ASN A 220 -19.69 9.89 1.71
N THR A 221 -18.39 10.07 1.42
CA THR A 221 -17.79 11.37 1.09
C THR A 221 -16.72 11.21 0.04
#